data_AF-A0A963Q6S6-F1
#
_entry.id   AF-A0A963Q6S6-F1
#
_cell.length_a   1.000
_cell.length_b   1.000
_cell.length_c   1.000
_cell.angle_alpha   90.00
_cell.angle_beta   90.00
_cell.angle_gamma   90.00
#
_symmetry.space_group_name_H-M   'P 1'
#
loop_
_entity.id
_entity.type
_entity.pdbx_description
1 polymer ?
#
loop_
_entity_poly.entity_id
_entity_poly.type
_entity_poly.pdbx_seq_one_letter_code
_entity_poly.pdbx_strand_id
1 'polypeptide(L)'
;LIPVLRDGGLIPFVDIAYQGFGDGLVEDTFALRAMADAGLQFLIANSFSKNFSMYGERCGGLSVVCADRATTEAVLGQLKATVRANYSTPPTHGARVIERVLNDAELFAMWTAETAEMRGRIRAMREQLHAALNAIFQGRHNVDYLLSQRGMFSYTGLNKTQVAQLRDDHAVYLVGSGRLCVSGLTTDNVEHVARAMAAVME
;
A
#
# COMPACT_ATOMS: atom_id res chain seq x y z
N LEU A 1 -18.22 1.94 -10.15
CA LEU A 1 -17.99 0.52 -9.75
C LEU A 1 -19.16 -0.06 -8.95
N ILE A 2 -19.66 0.61 -7.91
CA ILE A 2 -20.76 0.06 -7.07
C ILE A 2 -21.98 -0.46 -7.86
N PRO A 3 -22.54 0.25 -8.87
CA PRO A 3 -23.64 -0.29 -9.66
C PRO A 3 -23.28 -1.60 -10.37
N VAL A 4 -22.10 -1.66 -10.98
CA VAL A 4 -21.58 -2.87 -11.66
C VAL A 4 -21.45 -4.05 -10.70
N LEU A 5 -20.93 -3.81 -9.49
CA LEU A 5 -20.80 -4.86 -8.46
C LEU A 5 -22.17 -5.39 -8.03
N ARG A 6 -23.14 -4.49 -7.84
CA ARG A 6 -24.50 -4.83 -7.44
C ARG A 6 -25.25 -5.56 -8.53
N ASP A 7 -25.32 -4.98 -9.72
CA ASP A 7 -26.09 -5.49 -10.86
C ASP A 7 -25.52 -6.83 -11.37
N GLY A 8 -24.20 -7.01 -11.22
CA GLY A 8 -23.52 -8.27 -11.52
C GLY A 8 -23.59 -9.32 -10.42
N GLY A 9 -24.15 -9.02 -9.25
CA GLY A 9 -24.17 -9.94 -8.10
C GLY A 9 -22.78 -10.36 -7.63
N LEU A 10 -21.78 -9.48 -7.78
CA LEU A 10 -20.38 -9.77 -7.50
C LEU A 10 -20.08 -9.60 -6.00
N ILE A 11 -19.15 -10.38 -5.47
CA ILE A 11 -18.64 -10.26 -4.10
C ILE A 11 -17.24 -9.65 -4.16
N PRO A 12 -17.07 -8.36 -3.83
CA PRO A 12 -15.77 -7.73 -3.78
C PRO A 12 -14.89 -8.37 -2.70
N PHE A 13 -13.62 -8.55 -3.02
CA PHE A 13 -12.57 -8.83 -2.05
C PHE A 13 -11.52 -7.72 -2.15
N VAL A 14 -11.48 -6.87 -1.13
CA VAL A 14 -10.59 -5.72 -1.07
C VAL A 14 -9.35 -6.04 -0.25
N ASP A 15 -8.18 -5.83 -0.83
CA ASP A 15 -6.90 -5.81 -0.12
C ASP A 15 -6.52 -4.35 0.22
N ILE A 16 -6.39 -4.06 1.51
CA ILE A 16 -6.01 -2.75 2.04
C ILE A 16 -4.74 -2.84 2.91
N ALA A 17 -3.61 -3.15 2.27
CA ALA A 17 -2.31 -3.23 2.96
C ALA A 17 -1.62 -1.88 3.23
N TYR A 18 -2.14 -0.76 2.72
CA TYR A 18 -1.47 0.55 2.70
C TYR A 18 -2.30 1.71 3.26
N GLN A 19 -3.29 1.43 4.11
CA GLN A 19 -4.09 2.47 4.76
C GLN A 19 -3.17 3.47 5.48
N GLY A 20 -3.27 4.76 5.11
CA GLY A 20 -2.44 5.85 5.61
C GLY A 20 -1.37 6.34 4.64
N PHE A 21 -1.05 5.58 3.57
CA PHE A 21 -0.01 5.92 2.59
C PHE A 21 -0.53 6.51 1.28
N GLY A 22 -1.85 6.55 1.08
CA GLY A 22 -2.48 7.26 -0.03
C GLY A 22 -2.61 8.74 0.32
N ASP A 23 -3.77 9.12 0.84
CA ASP A 23 -4.09 10.49 1.26
C ASP A 23 -4.17 10.61 2.79
N GLY A 24 -4.52 9.53 3.49
CA GLY A 24 -4.60 9.50 4.95
C GLY A 24 -5.33 8.27 5.48
N LEU A 25 -5.33 8.09 6.80
CA LEU A 25 -5.92 6.89 7.44
C LEU A 25 -7.43 6.79 7.18
N VAL A 26 -8.14 7.92 7.10
CA VAL A 26 -9.59 7.94 6.88
C VAL A 26 -9.90 7.92 5.40
N GLU A 27 -9.22 8.76 4.63
CA GLU A 27 -9.37 8.95 3.19
C GLU A 27 -9.14 7.63 2.44
N ASP A 28 -8.12 6.87 2.85
CA ASP A 28 -7.77 5.59 2.22
C ASP A 28 -8.84 4.50 2.44
N THR A 29 -9.81 4.72 3.35
CA THR A 29 -10.93 3.80 3.58
C THR A 29 -12.19 4.15 2.81
N PHE A 30 -12.18 5.21 1.99
CA PHE A 30 -13.35 5.71 1.26
C PHE A 30 -14.09 4.60 0.50
N ALA A 31 -13.38 3.78 -0.29
CA ALA A 31 -14.02 2.73 -1.08
C ALA A 31 -14.73 1.68 -0.22
N LEU A 32 -14.14 1.32 0.93
CA LEU A 32 -14.75 0.37 1.87
C LEU A 32 -16.04 0.93 2.45
N ARG A 33 -16.01 2.19 2.90
CA ARG A 33 -17.19 2.88 3.45
C ARG A 33 -18.28 3.02 2.40
N ALA A 34 -17.94 3.46 1.19
CA ALA A 34 -18.89 3.60 0.10
C ALA A 34 -19.57 2.27 -0.29
N MET A 35 -18.83 1.14 -0.26
CA MET A 35 -19.45 -0.18 -0.49
C MET A 35 -20.36 -0.60 0.66
N ALA A 36 -19.97 -0.35 1.91
CA ALA A 36 -20.79 -0.64 3.08
C ALA A 36 -22.09 0.20 3.08
N ASP A 37 -21.98 1.52 2.83
CA ASP A 37 -23.13 2.44 2.73
C ASP A 37 -24.07 2.05 1.58
N ALA A 38 -23.54 1.46 0.51
CA ALA A 38 -24.30 0.94 -0.60
C ALA A 38 -24.96 -0.43 -0.32
N GLY A 39 -24.81 -0.99 0.88
CA GLY A 39 -25.38 -2.27 1.29
C GLY A 39 -24.71 -3.49 0.65
N LEU A 40 -23.49 -3.34 0.12
CA LEU A 40 -22.78 -4.48 -0.47
C LEU A 40 -22.24 -5.40 0.63
N GLN A 41 -22.23 -6.69 0.32
CA GLN A 41 -21.52 -7.71 1.10
C GLN A 41 -20.15 -7.94 0.46
N PHE A 42 -19.08 -7.86 1.24
CA PHE A 42 -17.72 -7.92 0.72
C PHE A 42 -16.70 -8.36 1.79
N LEU A 43 -15.51 -8.73 1.33
CA LEU A 43 -14.40 -9.14 2.18
C LEU A 43 -13.32 -8.06 2.18
N ILE A 44 -12.65 -7.90 3.32
CA ILE A 44 -11.54 -6.97 3.51
C ILE A 44 -10.37 -7.74 4.11
N ALA A 45 -9.25 -7.83 3.39
CA ALA A 45 -7.97 -8.22 3.95
C ALA A 45 -7.15 -6.95 4.23
N ASN A 46 -6.82 -6.70 5.50
CA ASN A 46 -5.98 -5.58 5.88
C ASN A 46 -4.63 -6.08 6.43
N SER A 47 -3.58 -5.27 6.26
CA SER A 47 -2.24 -5.58 6.77
C SER A 47 -1.74 -4.45 7.65
N PHE A 48 -1.12 -4.81 8.77
CA PHE A 48 -0.39 -3.86 9.62
C PHE A 48 1.12 -3.84 9.32
N SER A 49 1.58 -4.60 8.31
CA SER A 49 3.01 -4.68 8.03
C SER A 49 3.64 -3.35 7.63
N LYS A 50 2.88 -2.46 6.99
CA LYS A 50 3.42 -1.19 6.46
C LYS A 50 3.10 -0.02 7.37
N ASN A 51 1.85 0.16 7.76
CA ASN A 51 1.44 1.33 8.55
C ASN A 51 1.87 1.24 10.02
N PHE A 52 2.12 0.04 10.55
CA PHE A 52 2.73 -0.16 11.88
C PHE A 52 4.21 -0.58 11.79
N SER A 53 4.78 -0.67 10.58
CA SER A 53 6.12 -1.25 10.37
C SER A 53 6.31 -2.67 10.96
N MET A 54 5.22 -3.41 11.19
CA MET A 54 5.20 -4.76 11.77
C MET A 54 5.35 -5.84 10.69
N TYR A 55 6.40 -5.75 9.87
CA TYR A 55 6.62 -6.63 8.73
C TYR A 55 6.78 -8.10 9.15
N GLY A 56 7.65 -8.35 10.12
CA GLY A 56 8.00 -9.69 10.61
C GLY A 56 6.94 -10.34 11.51
N GLU A 57 6.13 -9.55 12.20
CA GLU A 57 5.11 -10.03 13.15
C GLU A 57 3.87 -10.63 12.49
N ARG A 58 3.76 -10.46 11.16
CA ARG A 58 2.67 -11.03 10.34
C ARG A 58 1.28 -10.64 10.80
N CYS A 59 1.11 -9.40 11.27
CA CYS A 59 -0.18 -8.89 11.72
C CYS A 59 -1.06 -8.36 10.57
N GLY A 60 -2.31 -8.78 10.59
CA GLY A 60 -3.35 -8.36 9.65
C GLY A 60 -4.72 -8.82 10.14
N GLY A 61 -5.76 -8.61 9.34
CA GLY A 61 -7.12 -9.00 9.65
C GLY A 61 -7.90 -9.39 8.39
N LEU A 62 -8.92 -10.22 8.60
CA LEU A 62 -9.94 -10.53 7.61
C LEU A 62 -11.30 -10.10 8.19
N SER A 63 -11.96 -9.15 7.53
CA SER A 63 -13.32 -8.72 7.86
C SER A 63 -14.28 -9.15 6.75
N VAL A 64 -15.49 -9.54 7.12
CA VAL A 64 -16.56 -9.86 6.16
C VAL A 64 -17.80 -9.04 6.50
N VAL A 65 -18.22 -8.19 5.59
CA VAL A 65 -19.45 -7.41 5.69
C VAL A 65 -20.60 -8.30 5.23
N CYS A 66 -21.50 -8.64 6.14
CA CYS A 66 -22.64 -9.54 5.90
C CYS A 66 -23.96 -8.75 5.90
N ALA A 67 -25.01 -9.32 5.31
CA ALA A 67 -26.33 -8.71 5.28
C ALA A 67 -26.96 -8.54 6.68
N ASP A 68 -26.70 -9.48 7.59
CA ASP A 68 -27.30 -9.51 8.92
C ASP A 68 -26.45 -10.28 9.94
N ARG A 69 -26.85 -10.22 11.21
CA ARG A 69 -26.16 -10.86 12.33
C ARG A 69 -26.09 -12.39 12.21
N ALA A 70 -27.17 -13.04 11.79
CA ALA A 70 -27.20 -14.50 11.70
C ALA A 70 -26.20 -15.00 10.66
N THR A 71 -26.12 -14.30 9.53
CA THR A 71 -25.13 -14.53 8.48
C THR A 71 -23.70 -14.28 9.00
N THR A 72 -23.47 -13.19 9.75
CA THR A 72 -22.16 -12.92 10.38
C THR A 72 -21.71 -14.04 11.30
N GLU A 73 -22.60 -14.56 12.15
CA GLU A 73 -22.27 -15.65 13.08
C GLU A 73 -21.90 -16.95 12.35
N ALA A 74 -22.66 -17.30 11.31
CA ALA A 74 -22.39 -18.46 10.47
C ALA A 74 -21.04 -18.33 9.74
N VAL A 75 -20.77 -17.18 9.12
CA VAL A 75 -19.49 -16.88 8.46
C VAL A 75 -18.33 -16.95 9.44
N LEU A 76 -18.45 -16.34 10.62
CA LEU A 76 -17.40 -16.40 11.64
C LEU A 76 -17.14 -17.84 12.10
N GLY A 77 -18.17 -18.67 12.22
CA GLY A 77 -18.04 -20.10 12.52
C GLY A 77 -17.18 -20.83 11.49
N GLN A 78 -17.45 -20.61 10.20
CA GLN A 78 -16.66 -21.19 9.10
C GLN A 78 -15.22 -20.68 9.11
N LEU A 79 -15.00 -19.37 9.28
CA LEU A 79 -13.65 -18.81 9.38
C LEU A 79 -12.84 -19.42 10.52
N LYS A 80 -13.45 -19.61 11.70
CA LYS A 80 -12.81 -20.27 12.84
C LYS A 80 -12.43 -21.73 12.51
N ALA A 81 -13.32 -22.48 11.87
CA ALA A 81 -13.03 -23.85 11.45
C ALA A 81 -11.85 -23.91 10.46
N THR A 82 -11.82 -23.02 9.46
CA THR A 82 -10.72 -22.91 8.49
C THR A 82 -9.40 -22.54 9.16
N VAL A 83 -9.39 -21.55 10.05
CA VAL A 83 -8.19 -21.13 10.80
C VAL A 83 -7.68 -22.28 11.67
N ARG A 84 -8.57 -22.98 12.35
CA ARG A 84 -8.22 -24.10 13.23
C ARG A 84 -7.54 -25.24 12.48
N ALA A 85 -8.02 -25.54 11.26
CA ALA A 85 -7.47 -26.56 10.38
C ALA A 85 -6.16 -26.16 9.69
N ASN A 86 -5.87 -24.85 9.58
CA ASN A 86 -4.67 -24.33 8.94
C ASN A 86 -3.50 -24.17 9.93
N TYR A 87 -3.64 -23.27 10.90
CA TYR A 87 -2.55 -22.91 11.82
C TYR A 87 -3.00 -22.85 13.30
N SER A 88 -4.16 -23.42 13.60
CA SER A 88 -4.81 -23.38 14.92
C SER A 88 -5.27 -21.99 15.35
N THR A 89 -4.34 -21.11 15.73
CA THR A 89 -4.61 -19.80 16.36
C THR A 89 -3.50 -18.82 15.95
N PRO A 90 -3.81 -17.54 15.69
CA PRO A 90 -2.79 -16.57 15.26
C PRO A 90 -1.76 -16.23 16.37
N PRO A 91 -0.57 -15.74 16.00
CA PRO A 91 0.44 -15.27 16.94
C PRO A 91 -0.05 -14.05 17.73
N THR A 92 0.37 -13.93 18.99
CA THR A 92 -0.16 -12.95 19.94
C THR A 92 0.60 -11.63 19.98
N HIS A 93 1.93 -11.64 19.83
CA HIS A 93 2.78 -10.50 20.18
C HIS A 93 2.41 -9.21 19.42
N GLY A 94 2.56 -9.20 18.09
CA GLY A 94 2.24 -8.00 17.32
C GLY A 94 0.77 -7.57 17.42
N ALA A 95 -0.16 -8.52 17.57
CA ALA A 95 -1.58 -8.18 17.79
C ALA A 95 -1.80 -7.41 19.11
N ARG A 96 -1.10 -7.77 20.20
CA ARG A 96 -1.16 -7.05 21.48
C ARG A 96 -0.52 -5.67 21.41
N VAL A 97 0.58 -5.52 20.67
CA VAL A 97 1.21 -4.20 20.46
C VAL A 97 0.26 -3.28 19.70
N ILE A 98 -0.30 -3.77 18.59
CA ILE A 98 -1.28 -3.01 17.78
C ILE A 98 -2.52 -2.66 18.61
N GLU A 99 -3.07 -3.62 19.35
CA GLU A 99 -4.20 -3.38 20.26
C GLU A 99 -3.88 -2.26 21.27
N ARG A 100 -2.71 -2.30 21.90
CA ARG A 100 -2.31 -1.28 22.88
C ARG A 100 -2.20 0.10 22.26
N VAL A 101 -1.60 0.21 21.08
CA VAL A 101 -1.46 1.49 20.36
C VAL A 101 -2.81 2.04 19.93
N LEU A 102 -3.69 1.19 19.38
CA LEU A 102 -4.99 1.62 18.86
C LEU A 102 -6.00 2.01 19.96
N ASN A 103 -5.86 1.47 21.17
CA ASN A 103 -6.78 1.71 22.29
C ASN A 103 -6.25 2.71 23.32
N ASP A 104 -5.09 3.31 23.08
CA ASP A 104 -4.52 4.35 23.93
C ASP A 104 -4.46 5.67 23.16
N ALA A 105 -5.08 6.73 23.69
CA ALA A 105 -5.24 7.98 22.95
C ALA A 105 -3.90 8.65 22.59
N GLU A 106 -2.90 8.55 23.48
CA GLU A 106 -1.58 9.14 23.25
C GLU A 106 -0.82 8.34 22.18
N LEU A 107 -0.81 7.01 22.31
CA LEU A 107 -0.14 6.13 21.35
C LEU A 107 -0.81 6.18 19.97
N PHE A 108 -2.14 6.25 19.92
CA PHE A 108 -2.88 6.38 18.66
C PHE A 108 -2.55 7.69 17.93
N ALA A 109 -2.46 8.80 18.68
CA ALA A 109 -2.07 10.09 18.13
C ALA A 109 -0.63 10.07 17.59
N MET A 110 0.29 9.48 18.35
CA MET A 110 1.69 9.28 17.95
C MET A 110 1.79 8.47 16.66
N TRP A 111 1.17 7.29 16.61
CA TRP A 111 1.16 6.43 15.43
C TRP A 111 0.56 7.11 14.19
N THR A 112 -0.52 7.88 14.38
CA THR A 112 -1.16 8.64 13.30
C THR A 112 -0.20 9.71 12.74
N ALA A 113 0.51 10.42 13.62
CA ALA A 113 1.49 11.44 13.23
C ALA A 113 2.68 10.82 12.49
N GLU A 114 3.25 9.72 13.01
CA GLU A 114 4.37 9.01 12.37
C GLU A 114 3.98 8.45 10.99
N THR A 115 2.78 7.87 10.87
CA THR A 115 2.28 7.39 9.57
C THR A 115 2.14 8.55 8.56
N ALA A 116 1.69 9.72 9.02
CA ALA A 116 1.60 10.91 8.18
C ALA A 116 2.98 11.43 7.75
N GLU A 117 3.96 11.41 8.65
CA GLU A 117 5.35 11.76 8.33
C GLU A 117 5.95 10.81 7.28
N MET A 118 5.77 9.50 7.45
CA MET A 118 6.21 8.49 6.49
C MET A 118 5.59 8.73 5.10
N ARG A 119 4.27 9.02 5.04
CA ARG A 119 3.58 9.40 3.79
C ARG A 119 4.17 10.66 3.18
N GLY A 120 4.39 11.70 4.00
CA GLY A 120 4.98 12.96 3.58
C GLY A 120 6.36 12.79 2.96
N ARG A 121 7.23 11.98 3.59
CA ARG A 121 8.57 11.68 3.06
C ARG A 121 8.52 10.95 1.72
N ILE A 122 7.62 9.97 1.55
CA ILE A 122 7.44 9.27 0.26
C ILE A 122 7.04 10.27 -0.83
N ARG A 123 6.11 11.19 -0.53
CA ARG A 123 5.71 12.24 -1.46
C ARG A 123 6.89 13.16 -1.82
N ALA A 124 7.66 13.60 -0.84
CA ALA A 124 8.84 14.43 -1.08
C ALA A 124 9.87 13.75 -2.00
N MET A 125 10.08 12.43 -1.84
CA MET A 125 10.97 11.68 -2.73
C MET A 125 10.43 11.54 -4.16
N ARG A 126 9.11 11.46 -4.35
CA ARG A 126 8.49 11.51 -5.69
C ARG A 126 8.75 12.84 -6.36
N GLU A 127 8.51 13.93 -5.63
CA GLU A 127 8.69 15.29 -6.10
C GLU A 127 10.16 15.55 -6.48
N GLN A 128 11.11 15.11 -5.65
CA GLN A 128 12.54 15.23 -5.95
C GLN A 128 12.98 14.39 -7.16
N LEU A 129 12.53 13.14 -7.25
CA LEU A 129 12.84 12.29 -8.42
C LEU A 129 12.26 12.89 -9.72
N HIS A 130 11.01 13.37 -9.66
CA HIS A 130 10.36 14.04 -10.79
C HIS A 130 11.13 15.30 -11.22
N ALA A 131 11.52 16.15 -10.28
CA ALA A 131 12.28 17.35 -10.57
C ALA A 131 13.64 17.04 -11.21
N ALA A 132 14.39 16.09 -10.65
CA ALA A 132 15.70 15.68 -11.16
C ALA A 132 15.60 15.11 -12.59
N LEU A 133 14.62 14.23 -12.85
CA LEU A 133 14.39 13.67 -14.19
C LEU A 133 13.99 14.76 -15.19
N ASN A 134 13.12 15.69 -14.82
CA ASN A 134 12.72 16.79 -15.71
C ASN A 134 13.89 17.73 -16.04
N ALA A 135 14.78 17.98 -15.09
CA ALA A 135 16.00 18.77 -15.33
C ALA A 135 16.92 18.10 -16.37
N ILE A 136 17.00 16.77 -16.36
CA ILE A 136 17.80 15.98 -17.33
C ILE A 136 17.11 15.89 -18.69
N PHE A 137 15.81 15.58 -18.70
CA PHE A 137 15.08 15.36 -19.96
C PHE A 137 14.76 16.65 -20.71
N GLN A 138 14.58 17.77 -20.00
CA GLN A 138 14.25 19.06 -20.61
C GLN A 138 13.04 18.98 -21.56
N GLY A 139 12.02 18.20 -21.17
CA GLY A 139 10.78 17.99 -21.93
C GLY A 139 10.82 16.86 -22.96
N ARG A 140 11.94 16.16 -23.15
CA ARG A 140 12.03 15.01 -24.08
C ARG A 140 11.21 13.78 -23.64
N HIS A 141 11.02 13.60 -22.33
CA HIS A 141 10.22 12.51 -21.76
C HIS A 141 9.26 13.06 -20.71
N ASN A 142 8.02 12.55 -20.71
CA ASN A 142 7.02 12.89 -19.68
C ASN A 142 7.15 11.92 -18.48
N VAL A 143 7.40 12.47 -17.30
CA VAL A 143 7.51 11.73 -16.03
C VAL A 143 6.47 12.14 -14.99
N ASP A 144 5.42 12.88 -15.38
CA ASP A 144 4.39 13.41 -14.48
C ASP A 144 3.57 12.33 -13.77
N TYR A 145 3.60 11.10 -14.29
CA TYR A 145 3.01 9.94 -13.63
C TYR A 145 3.59 9.70 -12.23
N LEU A 146 4.81 10.14 -11.94
CA LEU A 146 5.43 10.03 -10.61
C LEU A 146 4.64 10.79 -9.54
N LEU A 147 4.03 11.92 -9.92
CA LEU A 147 3.27 12.80 -9.03
C LEU A 147 1.81 12.38 -8.88
N SER A 148 1.22 11.74 -9.90
CA SER A 148 -0.16 11.25 -9.84
C SER A 148 -0.31 9.89 -9.16
N GLN A 149 0.76 9.09 -9.14
CA GLN A 149 0.81 7.81 -8.45
C GLN A 149 0.94 8.01 -6.92
N ARG A 150 0.27 7.16 -6.14
CA ARG A 150 0.23 7.20 -4.68
C ARG A 150 0.81 5.94 -4.04
N GLY A 151 1.06 6.00 -2.73
CA GLY A 151 1.60 4.88 -1.96
C GLY A 151 3.12 4.68 -2.15
N MET A 152 3.61 3.52 -1.73
CA MET A 152 5.05 3.23 -1.67
C MET A 152 5.72 3.00 -3.03
N PHE A 153 4.95 2.76 -4.09
CA PHE A 153 5.49 2.27 -5.36
C PHE A 153 5.14 3.17 -6.54
N SER A 154 6.02 3.18 -7.52
CA SER A 154 5.77 3.76 -8.83
C SER A 154 5.97 2.74 -9.94
N TYR A 155 5.11 2.76 -10.95
CA TYR A 155 5.38 2.11 -12.22
C TYR A 155 6.07 3.13 -13.12
N THR A 156 7.35 2.89 -13.42
CA THR A 156 8.19 3.82 -14.18
C THR A 156 8.03 3.70 -15.69
N GLY A 157 7.41 2.61 -16.17
CA GLY A 157 7.35 2.29 -17.59
C GLY A 157 8.63 1.66 -18.15
N LEU A 158 9.69 1.51 -17.34
CA LEU A 158 10.92 0.84 -17.76
C LEU A 158 10.65 -0.63 -18.07
N ASN A 159 11.18 -1.08 -19.20
CA ASN A 159 11.09 -2.48 -19.61
C ASN A 159 12.17 -3.34 -18.90
N LYS A 160 12.09 -4.67 -19.08
CA LYS A 160 13.01 -5.62 -18.43
C LYS A 160 14.48 -5.37 -18.76
N THR A 161 14.79 -4.97 -19.99
CA THR A 161 16.16 -4.68 -20.44
C THR A 161 16.71 -3.44 -19.74
N GLN A 162 15.92 -2.36 -19.69
CA GLN A 162 16.29 -1.13 -18.98
C GLN A 162 16.47 -1.36 -17.48
N VAL A 163 15.60 -2.17 -16.86
CA VAL A 163 15.76 -2.55 -15.45
C VAL A 163 17.02 -3.38 -15.21
N ALA A 164 17.41 -4.25 -16.15
CA ALA A 164 18.67 -4.99 -16.07
C ALA A 164 19.88 -4.05 -16.19
N GLN A 165 19.87 -3.08 -17.11
CA GLN A 165 20.91 -2.06 -17.25
C GLN A 165 21.03 -1.20 -15.99
N LEU A 166 19.91 -0.77 -15.38
CA LEU A 166 19.93 -0.08 -14.08
C LEU A 166 20.69 -0.87 -13.01
N ARG A 167 20.49 -2.18 -12.96
CA ARG A 167 21.18 -3.06 -12.02
C ARG A 167 22.67 -3.18 -12.37
N ASP A 168 22.96 -3.53 -13.60
CA ASP A 168 24.30 -3.95 -14.04
C ASP A 168 25.27 -2.78 -14.14
N ASP A 169 24.79 -1.63 -14.66
CA ASP A 169 25.64 -0.48 -14.96
C ASP A 169 25.58 0.59 -13.86
N HIS A 170 24.51 0.63 -13.06
CA HIS A 170 24.26 1.70 -12.08
C HIS A 170 24.01 1.22 -10.64
N ALA A 171 23.96 -0.09 -10.40
CA ALA A 171 23.62 -0.69 -9.11
C ALA A 171 22.27 -0.20 -8.52
N VAL A 172 21.30 0.10 -9.39
CA VAL A 172 19.94 0.52 -9.03
C VAL A 172 18.97 -0.64 -9.24
N TYR A 173 18.41 -1.17 -8.16
CA TYR A 173 17.61 -2.40 -8.18
C TYR A 173 16.10 -2.08 -8.16
N LEU A 174 15.41 -2.38 -9.25
CA LEU A 174 13.95 -2.33 -9.35
C LEU A 174 13.38 -3.74 -9.52
N VAL A 175 12.07 -3.89 -9.33
CA VAL A 175 11.36 -5.09 -9.79
C VAL A 175 11.41 -5.12 -11.32
N GLY A 176 11.62 -6.29 -11.93
CA GLY A 176 11.72 -6.46 -13.38
C GLY A 176 10.51 -5.96 -14.20
N SER A 177 9.38 -5.64 -13.57
CA SER A 177 8.23 -4.98 -14.18
C SER A 177 8.37 -3.45 -14.27
N GLY A 178 9.51 -2.87 -13.91
CA GLY A 178 9.69 -1.43 -13.77
C GLY A 178 9.04 -0.84 -12.51
N ARG A 179 8.72 -1.67 -11.51
CA ARG A 179 8.13 -1.17 -10.25
C ARG A 179 9.24 -0.68 -9.32
N LEU A 180 9.29 0.63 -9.10
CA LEU A 180 10.18 1.32 -8.17
C LEU A 180 9.55 1.39 -6.78
N CYS A 181 10.33 1.08 -5.75
CA CYS A 181 9.96 1.35 -4.36
C CYS A 181 10.47 2.75 -3.97
N VAL A 182 9.58 3.74 -3.96
CA VAL A 182 9.94 5.13 -3.66
C VAL A 182 10.50 5.27 -2.25
N SER A 183 10.07 4.39 -1.32
CA SER A 183 10.59 4.45 0.05
C SER A 183 12.09 4.15 0.15
N GLY A 184 12.70 3.53 -0.86
CA GLY A 184 14.16 3.32 -0.93
C GLY A 184 14.96 4.56 -1.37
N LEU A 185 14.29 5.62 -1.81
CA LEU A 185 14.93 6.89 -2.14
C LEU A 185 15.23 7.69 -0.88
N THR A 186 16.36 8.39 -0.92
CA THR A 186 16.83 9.36 0.08
C THR A 186 17.30 10.62 -0.64
N THR A 187 17.46 11.72 0.10
CA THR A 187 18.05 12.96 -0.42
C THR A 187 19.44 12.74 -1.02
N ASP A 188 20.17 11.75 -0.51
CA ASP A 188 21.55 11.47 -0.91
C ASP A 188 21.63 10.63 -2.19
N ASN A 189 20.59 9.83 -2.49
CA ASN A 189 20.61 8.90 -3.63
C ASN A 189 19.67 9.27 -4.78
N VAL A 190 18.67 10.13 -4.57
CA VAL A 190 17.62 10.41 -5.56
C VAL A 190 18.18 10.96 -6.87
N GLU A 191 19.21 11.80 -6.78
CA GLU A 191 19.93 12.35 -7.92
C GLU A 191 20.70 11.30 -8.73
N HIS A 192 21.33 10.33 -8.05
CA HIS A 192 21.98 9.19 -8.71
C HIS A 192 20.95 8.32 -9.44
N VAL A 193 19.84 8.01 -8.77
CA VAL A 193 18.75 7.22 -9.34
C VAL A 193 18.14 7.92 -10.55
N ALA A 194 17.93 9.25 -10.50
CA ALA A 194 17.42 10.03 -11.62
C ALA A 194 18.34 9.95 -12.84
N ARG A 195 19.65 10.14 -12.65
CA ARG A 195 20.63 10.01 -13.74
C ARG A 195 20.69 8.61 -14.33
N ALA A 196 20.67 7.57 -13.48
CA ALA A 196 20.65 6.18 -13.93
C ALA A 196 19.39 5.87 -14.74
N MET A 197 18.22 6.31 -14.26
CA MET A 197 16.96 6.16 -14.99
C MET A 197 16.98 6.90 -16.33
N ALA A 198 17.47 8.13 -16.37
CA ALA A 198 17.57 8.88 -17.62
C ALA A 198 18.52 8.20 -18.63
N ALA A 199 19.67 7.71 -18.18
CA ALA A 199 20.65 7.04 -19.03
C ALA A 199 20.12 5.79 -19.74
N VAL A 200 19.20 5.04 -19.11
CA VAL A 200 18.57 3.86 -19.72
C VAL A 200 17.30 4.19 -20.51
N MET A 201 16.81 5.43 -20.44
CA MET A 201 15.60 5.89 -21.13
C MET A 201 15.88 6.62 -22.44
N GLU A 202 17.11 7.10 -22.65
CA GLU A 202 17.61 7.62 -23.93
C GLU A 202 17.87 6.49 -24.94
#